data_AF-A0A1V6SRJ5-F1
#
_entry.id   AF-A0A1V6SRJ5-F1
#
_cell.length_a   1.000
_cell.length_b   1.000
_cell.length_c   1.000
_cell.angle_alpha   90.00
_cell.angle_beta   90.00
_cell.angle_gamma   90.00
#
_symmetry.space_group_name_H-M   'P 1'
#
loop_
_entity.id
_entity.type
_entity.pdbx_description
1 polymer ?
#
loop_
_entity_poly.entity_id
_entity_poly.type
_entity_poly.pdbx_seq_one_letter_code
_entity_poly.pdbx_strand_id
1 'polypeptide(L)'
;MLTRYIQQGGVIETHNDIPDSLREQLYVEENQRLDRRKKSSDISTYRSTYHPVHLHLPSQIPIPITTTAAESTNPAPQQTDAIGIPGLLDIAVKEYATWHQSRVSSEIFRENIQKTRDVALENCLDLKQIHDDQDADFFVKNGVKAGAARRFVSDIAYWVTRNEDTNENAE
;
A
#
# COMPACT_ATOMS: atom_id res chain seq x y z
N MET A 1 -23.41 14.18 0.28
CA MET A 1 -24.25 14.88 -0.72
C MET A 1 -25.06 13.92 -1.59
N LEU A 2 -24.42 12.96 -2.28
CA LEU A 2 -25.10 11.99 -3.15
C LEU A 2 -26.24 11.20 -2.47
N THR A 3 -26.02 10.78 -1.22
CA THR A 3 -27.02 10.06 -0.42
C THR A 3 -28.31 10.88 -0.20
N ARG A 4 -28.20 12.21 -0.07
CA ARG A 4 -29.36 13.10 0.08
C ARG A 4 -30.16 13.20 -1.22
N TYR A 5 -29.48 13.21 -2.36
CA TYR A 5 -30.11 13.25 -3.67
C TYR A 5 -30.90 11.95 -3.95
N ILE A 6 -30.32 10.80 -3.64
CA ILE A 6 -31.00 9.50 -3.74
C ILE A 6 -32.20 9.44 -2.78
N GLN A 7 -32.06 9.96 -1.56
CA GLN A 7 -33.16 10.04 -0.58
C GLN A 7 -34.32 10.94 -1.05
N GLN A 8 -34.03 11.94 -1.88
CA GLN A 8 -35.03 12.84 -2.50
C GLN A 8 -35.66 12.26 -3.77
N GLY A 9 -35.37 10.99 -4.11
CA GLY A 9 -35.91 10.31 -5.29
C GLY A 9 -35.06 10.46 -6.55
N GLY A 10 -33.83 10.97 -6.43
CA GLY A 10 -32.87 11.00 -7.53
C GLY A 10 -32.37 9.60 -7.86
N VAL A 11 -32.49 9.20 -9.13
CA VAL A 11 -31.98 7.92 -9.63
C VAL A 11 -30.57 8.15 -10.17
N ILE A 12 -29.62 7.33 -9.74
CA ILE A 12 -28.25 7.31 -10.28
C ILE A 12 -27.96 5.89 -10.73
N GLU A 13 -28.15 5.62 -12.02
CA GLU A 13 -27.83 4.31 -12.63
C GLU A 13 -26.51 4.38 -13.42
N THR A 14 -26.21 5.55 -13.96
CA THR A 14 -25.03 5.85 -14.75
C THR A 14 -24.39 7.16 -14.29
N HIS A 15 -23.11 7.36 -14.62
CA HIS A 15 -22.38 8.57 -14.24
C HIS A 15 -23.02 9.86 -14.81
N ASN A 16 -23.84 9.75 -15.86
CA ASN A 16 -24.56 10.87 -16.49
C ASN A 16 -25.79 11.32 -15.71
N ASP A 17 -26.29 10.53 -14.77
CA ASP A 17 -27.50 10.83 -13.99
C ASP A 17 -27.23 11.74 -12.79
N ILE A 18 -25.96 12.14 -12.59
CA ILE A 18 -25.55 13.08 -11.55
C ILE A 18 -25.69 14.50 -12.11
N PRO A 19 -26.61 15.33 -11.59
CA PRO A 19 -26.76 16.73 -12.00
C PRO A 19 -25.46 17.51 -11.87
N ASP A 20 -25.20 18.41 -12.81
CA ASP A 20 -23.99 19.25 -12.81
C ASP A 20 -23.83 20.06 -11.52
N SER A 21 -24.94 20.49 -10.93
CA SER A 21 -24.94 21.19 -9.63
C SER A 21 -24.39 20.35 -8.48
N LEU A 22 -24.58 19.03 -8.51
CA LEU A 22 -24.02 18.13 -7.50
C LEU A 22 -22.54 17.83 -7.76
N ARG A 23 -22.14 17.74 -9.03
CA ARG A 23 -20.72 17.62 -9.40
C ARG A 23 -19.95 18.84 -8.95
N GLU A 24 -20.43 20.03 -9.29
CA GLU A 24 -19.81 21.30 -8.91
C GLU A 24 -19.74 21.44 -7.37
N GLN A 25 -20.80 21.06 -6.66
CA GLN A 25 -20.81 21.09 -5.20
C GLN A 25 -19.79 20.12 -4.57
N LEU A 26 -19.58 18.93 -5.15
CA LEU A 26 -18.54 17.99 -4.73
C LEU A 26 -17.14 18.55 -4.97
N TYR A 27 -16.90 19.16 -6.14
CA TYR A 27 -15.63 19.82 -6.44
C TYR A 27 -15.33 20.96 -5.46
N VAL A 28 -16.34 21.79 -5.12
CA VAL A 28 -16.18 22.88 -4.14
C VAL A 28 -15.89 22.34 -2.74
N GLU A 29 -16.60 21.27 -2.32
CA GLU A 29 -16.39 20.63 -1.01
C GLU A 29 -15.00 20.00 -0.90
N GLU A 30 -14.53 19.34 -1.96
CA GLU A 30 -13.19 18.73 -2.04
C GLU A 30 -12.08 19.78 -2.03
N ASN A 31 -12.19 20.84 -2.84
CA ASN A 31 -11.22 21.94 -2.84
C ASN A 31 -11.15 22.62 -1.47
N GLN A 32 -12.29 22.87 -0.83
CA GLN A 32 -12.31 23.47 0.51
C GLN A 32 -11.64 22.56 1.56
N ARG A 33 -11.78 21.24 1.41
CA ARG A 33 -11.13 20.26 2.29
C ARG A 33 -9.60 20.27 2.10
N LEU A 34 -9.14 20.37 0.86
CA LEU A 34 -7.72 20.47 0.52
C LEU A 34 -7.12 21.79 1.02
N ASP A 35 -7.84 22.92 0.89
CA ASP A 35 -7.40 24.22 1.38
C ASP A 35 -7.31 24.26 2.90
N ARG A 36 -8.26 23.63 3.61
CA ARG A 36 -8.18 23.48 5.08
C ARG A 36 -6.97 22.66 5.51
N ARG A 37 -6.61 21.62 4.74
CA ARG A 37 -5.44 20.76 5.02
C ARG A 37 -4.12 21.48 4.72
N LYS A 38 -4.07 22.29 3.66
CA LYS A 38 -2.92 23.16 3.34
C LYS A 38 -2.75 24.26 4.39
N LYS A 39 -3.86 24.90 4.79
CA LYS A 39 -3.85 25.93 5.83
C LYS A 39 -3.51 25.39 7.22
N SER A 40 -3.84 24.14 7.54
CA SER A 40 -3.33 23.49 8.76
C SER A 40 -1.85 23.13 8.69
N SER A 41 -1.30 22.95 7.49
CA SER A 41 0.14 22.75 7.27
C SER A 41 0.91 24.08 7.37
N ASP A 42 0.31 25.19 6.91
CA ASP A 42 0.92 26.53 6.93
C ASP A 42 0.72 27.32 8.24
N ILE A 43 -0.15 26.88 9.16
CA ILE A 43 -0.28 27.49 10.50
C ILE A 43 0.71 26.89 11.51
N SER A 44 1.58 25.95 11.12
CA SER A 44 2.70 25.51 11.97
C SER A 44 4.00 26.29 11.71
N THR A 45 3.90 27.59 11.41
CA THR A 45 5.07 28.49 11.36
C THR A 45 4.74 29.81 12.05
N TYR A 46 4.42 29.79 13.34
CA TYR A 46 5.07 30.70 14.30
C TYR A 46 4.84 30.24 15.75
N ARG A 47 5.96 30.05 16.46
CA ARG A 47 6.08 30.05 17.93
C ARG A 47 5.33 28.93 18.69
N SER A 48 6.06 27.90 19.11
CA SER A 48 6.59 27.85 20.49
C SER A 48 7.10 26.46 20.86
N THR A 49 8.33 26.45 21.39
CA THR A 49 8.90 25.46 22.33
C THR A 49 8.98 24.00 21.87
N TYR A 50 10.11 23.70 21.24
CA TYR A 50 10.75 22.39 21.24
C TYR A 50 10.81 21.82 22.66
N HIS A 51 10.25 20.63 22.85
CA HIS A 51 10.66 19.74 23.94
C HIS A 51 11.61 18.69 23.34
N PRO A 52 12.89 18.66 23.75
CA PRO A 52 13.78 17.58 23.34
C PRO A 52 13.37 16.32 24.10
N VAL A 53 12.88 15.31 23.39
CA VAL A 53 12.72 13.97 23.97
C VAL A 53 14.11 13.34 23.97
N HIS A 54 14.76 13.36 25.13
CA HIS A 54 16.05 12.73 25.37
C HIS A 54 15.83 11.21 25.46
N LEU A 55 15.83 10.51 24.31
CA LEU A 55 15.92 9.05 24.32
C LEU A 55 17.38 8.67 24.60
N HIS A 56 17.68 8.22 25.82
CA HIS A 56 18.95 7.58 26.13
C HIS A 56 19.06 6.26 25.34
N LEU A 57 19.80 6.30 24.24
CA LEU A 57 20.37 5.09 23.63
C LEU A 57 21.54 4.65 24.54
N PRO A 58 21.59 3.41 25.05
CA PRO A 58 22.76 2.96 25.78
C PRO A 58 23.97 2.97 24.84
N SER A 59 24.89 3.89 25.11
CA SER A 59 26.18 3.97 24.47
C SER A 59 26.96 2.69 24.69
N GLN A 60 27.42 2.17 23.57
CA GLN A 60 28.57 1.31 23.35
C GLN A 60 29.64 1.51 24.45
N ILE A 61 30.03 0.41 25.10
CA ILE A 61 31.26 0.36 25.90
C ILE A 61 32.36 -0.25 25.02
N PRO A 62 33.62 0.26 25.07
CA PRO A 62 34.70 -0.21 24.22
C PRO A 62 35.23 -1.60 24.61
N ILE A 63 35.63 -2.32 23.57
CA ILE A 63 36.33 -3.62 23.48
C ILE A 63 37.51 -3.76 24.47
N PRO A 64 37.86 -5.01 24.85
CA PRO A 64 39.17 -5.53 24.40
C PRO A 64 39.17 -7.00 23.90
N ILE A 65 39.73 -7.17 22.68
CA ILE A 65 40.58 -8.25 22.14
C ILE A 65 40.18 -9.73 22.43
N THR A 66 39.89 -10.55 21.41
CA THR A 66 40.84 -11.32 20.55
C THR A 66 40.10 -12.46 19.81
N THR A 67 40.43 -12.60 18.52
CA THR A 67 40.41 -13.83 17.68
C THR A 67 39.11 -14.29 17.00
N THR A 68 39.26 -14.35 15.67
CA THR A 68 38.72 -15.32 14.69
C THR A 68 37.30 -15.18 14.14
N ALA A 69 37.30 -14.90 12.82
CA ALA A 69 36.54 -15.57 11.76
C ALA A 69 35.31 -14.82 11.18
N ALA A 70 35.48 -14.52 9.88
CA ALA A 70 34.48 -14.32 8.83
C ALA A 70 33.52 -13.12 8.97
N GLU A 71 33.91 -11.99 8.40
CA GLU A 71 32.97 -10.92 8.04
C GLU A 71 32.12 -11.35 6.83
N SER A 72 30.92 -11.81 7.16
CA SER A 72 29.79 -11.86 6.26
C SER A 72 29.32 -10.42 6.03
N THR A 73 29.44 -9.93 4.80
CA THR A 73 28.94 -8.63 4.37
C THR A 73 27.43 -8.57 4.60
N ASN A 74 26.99 -7.86 5.65
CA ASN A 74 25.57 -7.52 5.82
C ASN A 74 25.19 -6.47 4.76
N PRO A 75 24.23 -6.74 3.85
CA PRO A 75 23.70 -5.69 2.99
C PRO A 75 22.87 -4.73 3.85
N ALA A 76 23.06 -3.43 3.63
CA ALA A 76 22.28 -2.38 4.26
C ALA A 76 20.77 -2.55 3.93
N PRO A 77 19.85 -2.21 4.85
CA PRO A 77 18.42 -2.25 4.58
C PRO A 77 18.12 -1.31 3.41
N GLN A 78 17.65 -1.89 2.30
CA GLN A 78 17.20 -1.12 1.14
C GLN A 78 16.01 -0.28 1.61
N GLN A 79 16.15 1.05 1.58
CA GLN A 79 15.00 1.93 1.70
C GLN A 79 14.10 1.64 0.51
N THR A 80 13.05 0.86 0.73
CA THR A 80 11.99 0.67 -0.24
C THR A 80 11.23 1.98 -0.36
N ASP A 81 11.11 2.49 -1.58
CA ASP A 81 10.22 3.61 -1.86
C ASP A 81 8.81 3.26 -1.35
N ALA A 82 8.20 4.17 -0.58
CA ALA A 82 6.92 3.90 0.06
C ALA A 82 5.83 3.77 -1.01
N ILE A 83 5.41 2.54 -1.27
CA ILE A 83 4.35 2.23 -2.23
C ILE A 83 3.00 2.71 -1.67
N GLY A 84 2.28 3.51 -2.45
CA GLY A 84 0.89 3.87 -2.17
C GLY A 84 -0.07 2.83 -2.75
N ILE A 85 -0.86 2.17 -1.91
CA ILE A 85 -1.93 1.27 -2.39
C ILE A 85 -3.23 2.09 -2.49
N PRO A 86 -3.75 2.36 -3.70
CA PRO A 86 -5.00 3.07 -3.87
C PRO A 86 -6.20 2.17 -3.51
N GLY A 87 -7.31 2.80 -3.13
CA GLY A 87 -8.59 2.10 -2.90
C GLY A 87 -8.66 1.29 -1.60
N LEU A 88 -9.55 0.29 -1.59
CA LEU A 88 -9.75 -0.61 -0.45
C LEU A 88 -8.67 -1.70 -0.46
N LEU A 89 -7.99 -1.89 0.68
CA LEU A 89 -6.82 -2.75 0.80
C LEU A 89 -7.11 -4.22 0.45
N ASP A 90 -8.24 -4.76 0.90
CA ASP A 90 -8.64 -6.14 0.63
C ASP A 90 -9.04 -6.34 -0.84
N ILE A 91 -9.62 -5.31 -1.47
CA ILE A 91 -9.95 -5.30 -2.89
C ILE A 91 -8.66 -5.25 -3.72
N ALA A 92 -7.69 -4.41 -3.34
CA ALA A 92 -6.39 -4.33 -4.01
C ALA A 92 -5.67 -5.69 -4.01
N VAL A 93 -5.73 -6.46 -2.92
CA VAL A 93 -5.18 -7.83 -2.86
C VAL A 93 -5.87 -8.76 -3.87
N LYS A 94 -7.20 -8.65 -4.04
CA LYS A 94 -7.96 -9.47 -5.02
C LYS A 94 -7.65 -9.08 -6.46
N GLU A 95 -7.55 -7.79 -6.74
CA GLU A 95 -7.21 -7.26 -8.07
C GLU A 95 -5.78 -7.62 -8.46
N TYR A 96 -4.84 -7.48 -7.53
CA TYR A 96 -3.46 -7.91 -7.71
C TYR A 96 -3.36 -9.40 -8.03
N ALA A 97 -4.06 -10.25 -7.27
CA ALA A 97 -4.10 -11.69 -7.54
C ALA A 97 -4.68 -12.00 -8.92
N THR A 98 -5.72 -11.27 -9.34
CA THR A 98 -6.36 -11.43 -10.65
C THR A 98 -5.39 -11.05 -11.78
N TRP A 99 -4.70 -9.92 -11.66
CA TRP A 99 -3.64 -9.51 -12.58
C TRP A 99 -2.50 -10.53 -12.62
N HIS A 100 -2.11 -11.05 -11.47
CA HIS A 100 -1.02 -12.01 -11.39
C HIS A 100 -1.41 -13.34 -12.07
N GLN A 101 -2.67 -13.77 -11.97
CA GLN A 101 -3.21 -14.93 -12.68
C GLN A 101 -3.30 -14.72 -14.20
N SER A 102 -3.52 -13.49 -14.69
CA SER A 102 -3.57 -13.21 -16.14
C SER A 102 -2.20 -13.35 -16.81
N ARG A 103 -1.11 -13.35 -16.02
CA ARG A 103 0.27 -13.49 -16.50
C ARG A 103 0.77 -14.92 -16.55
N VAL A 104 -0.02 -15.90 -16.10
CA VAL A 104 0.36 -17.31 -16.04
C VAL A 104 -0.69 -18.20 -16.70
N SER A 105 -0.23 -19.15 -17.52
CA SER A 105 -1.10 -20.14 -18.18
C SER A 105 -1.18 -21.47 -17.41
N SER A 106 -0.25 -21.73 -16.49
CA SER A 106 -0.22 -22.96 -15.70
C SER A 106 -1.26 -22.93 -14.59
N GLU A 107 -2.15 -23.93 -14.58
CA GLU A 107 -3.18 -24.06 -13.55
C GLU A 107 -2.58 -24.15 -12.15
N ILE A 108 -1.53 -24.97 -12.00
CA ILE A 108 -0.80 -25.11 -10.73
C ILE A 108 -0.29 -23.74 -10.23
N PHE A 109 0.18 -22.87 -11.13
CA PHE A 109 0.61 -21.53 -10.73
C PHE A 109 -0.59 -20.68 -10.31
N ARG A 110 -1.67 -20.67 -11.10
CA ARG A 110 -2.92 -19.93 -10.81
C ARG A 110 -3.51 -20.31 -9.45
N GLU A 111 -3.57 -21.61 -9.15
CA GLU A 111 -4.01 -22.14 -7.85
C GLU A 111 -3.13 -21.65 -6.70
N ASN A 112 -1.80 -21.59 -6.90
CA ASN A 112 -0.90 -21.08 -5.87
C ASN A 112 -1.04 -19.56 -5.68
N ILE A 113 -1.32 -18.79 -6.74
CA ILE A 113 -1.63 -17.36 -6.62
C ILE A 113 -2.94 -17.17 -5.84
N GLN A 114 -3.97 -17.95 -6.18
CA GLN A 114 -5.25 -17.93 -5.45
C GLN A 114 -5.03 -18.23 -3.97
N LYS A 115 -4.27 -19.28 -3.66
CA LYS A 115 -3.94 -19.65 -2.28
C LYS A 115 -3.15 -18.56 -1.56
N THR A 116 -2.21 -17.91 -2.24
CA THR A 116 -1.43 -16.78 -1.66
C THR A 116 -2.36 -15.62 -1.29
N ARG A 117 -3.32 -15.29 -2.17
CA ARG A 117 -4.36 -14.28 -1.90
C ARG A 117 -5.21 -14.66 -0.67
N ASP A 118 -5.66 -15.92 -0.61
CA ASP A 118 -6.53 -16.37 0.49
C ASP A 118 -5.80 -16.31 1.82
N VAL A 119 -4.56 -16.79 1.88
CA VAL A 119 -3.69 -16.68 3.06
C VAL A 119 -3.48 -15.22 3.46
N ALA A 120 -3.24 -14.31 2.51
CA ALA A 120 -3.09 -12.89 2.83
C ALA A 120 -4.36 -12.31 3.47
N LEU A 121 -5.53 -12.55 2.87
CA LEU A 121 -6.81 -12.04 3.36
C LEU A 121 -7.21 -12.64 4.71
N GLU A 122 -7.01 -13.94 4.90
CA GLU A 122 -7.28 -14.64 6.17
C GLU A 122 -6.41 -14.10 7.32
N ASN A 123 -5.21 -13.62 7.01
CA ASN A 123 -4.28 -13.03 7.98
C ASN A 123 -4.32 -11.50 7.99
N CYS A 124 -5.30 -10.88 7.33
CA CYS A 124 -5.47 -9.43 7.25
C CYS A 124 -4.23 -8.68 6.71
N LEU A 125 -3.46 -9.30 5.80
CA LEU A 125 -2.30 -8.70 5.17
C LEU A 125 -2.71 -7.92 3.91
N ASP A 126 -2.41 -6.62 3.89
CA ASP A 126 -2.52 -5.80 2.69
C ASP A 126 -1.25 -5.84 1.82
N LEU A 127 -1.33 -5.36 0.58
CA LEU A 127 -0.20 -5.36 -0.35
C LEU A 127 1.00 -4.55 0.13
N LYS A 128 0.78 -3.48 0.92
CA LYS A 128 1.87 -2.67 1.46
C LYS A 128 2.63 -3.46 2.52
N GLN A 129 1.94 -4.13 3.44
CA GLN A 129 2.57 -4.98 4.45
C GLN A 129 3.35 -6.13 3.81
N ILE A 130 2.74 -6.82 2.83
CA ILE A 130 3.41 -7.91 2.11
C ILE A 130 4.67 -7.41 1.41
N HIS A 131 4.60 -6.22 0.80
CA HIS A 131 5.75 -5.60 0.17
C HIS A 131 6.83 -5.16 1.17
N ASP A 132 6.44 -4.60 2.31
CA ASP A 132 7.41 -4.11 3.30
C ASP A 132 8.13 -5.27 4.00
N ASP A 133 7.41 -6.35 4.31
CA ASP A 133 7.96 -7.51 5.02
C ASP A 133 8.84 -8.40 4.12
N GLN A 134 8.56 -8.42 2.81
CA GLN A 134 9.21 -9.32 1.83
C GLN A 134 9.28 -10.81 2.26
N ASP A 135 8.39 -11.24 3.16
CA ASP A 135 8.39 -12.59 3.73
C ASP A 135 7.64 -13.59 2.85
N ALA A 136 8.32 -14.10 1.82
CA ALA A 136 7.78 -15.19 1.00
C ALA A 136 7.64 -16.50 1.79
N ASP A 137 8.46 -16.72 2.83
CA ASP A 137 8.47 -17.95 3.60
C ASP A 137 7.21 -18.09 4.48
N PHE A 138 6.60 -16.98 4.89
CA PHE A 138 5.27 -16.96 5.50
C PHE A 138 4.24 -17.72 4.64
N PHE A 139 4.16 -17.40 3.35
CA PHE A 139 3.23 -18.06 2.43
C PHE A 139 3.62 -19.51 2.17
N VAL A 140 4.92 -19.82 2.12
CA VAL A 140 5.41 -21.20 1.97
C VAL A 140 5.02 -22.06 3.16
N LYS A 141 5.15 -21.55 4.39
CA LYS A 141 4.70 -22.24 5.62
C LYS A 141 3.19 -22.48 5.61
N ASN A 142 2.43 -21.62 4.95
CA ASN A 142 0.99 -21.80 4.70
C ASN A 142 0.68 -22.66 3.45
N GLY A 143 1.69 -23.34 2.90
CA GLY A 143 1.55 -24.35 1.86
C GLY A 143 1.42 -23.79 0.44
N VAL A 144 1.90 -22.57 0.20
CA VAL A 144 2.13 -22.04 -1.16
C VAL A 144 3.47 -22.55 -1.69
N LYS A 145 3.56 -22.90 -2.97
CA LYS A 145 4.84 -23.26 -3.60
C LYS A 145 5.81 -22.07 -3.58
N ALA A 146 7.05 -22.30 -3.16
CA ALA A 146 8.07 -21.26 -2.98
C ALA A 146 8.27 -20.32 -4.18
N GLY A 147 8.24 -20.85 -5.42
CA GLY A 147 8.37 -20.02 -6.62
C GLY A 147 7.19 -19.05 -6.80
N ALA A 148 5.97 -19.48 -6.50
CA ALA A 148 4.78 -18.64 -6.58
C ALA A 148 4.77 -17.58 -5.47
N ALA A 149 5.11 -17.98 -4.23
CA ALA A 149 5.19 -17.06 -3.09
C ALA A 149 6.20 -15.93 -3.35
N ARG A 150 7.43 -16.26 -3.75
CA ARG A 150 8.48 -15.27 -4.04
C ARG A 150 8.05 -14.29 -5.12
N ARG A 151 7.45 -14.80 -6.20
CA ARG A 151 6.99 -13.97 -7.32
C ARG A 151 5.84 -13.04 -6.89
N PHE A 152 4.89 -13.57 -6.12
CA PHE A 152 3.75 -12.80 -5.64
C PHE A 152 4.19 -11.66 -4.72
N VAL A 153 5.21 -11.86 -3.87
CA VAL A 153 5.74 -10.80 -3.00
C VAL A 153 6.55 -9.77 -3.79
N SER A 154 7.40 -10.22 -4.73
CA SER A 154 8.31 -9.32 -5.47
C SER A 154 7.61 -8.42 -6.49
N ASP A 155 6.50 -8.88 -7.07
CA ASP A 155 5.85 -8.19 -8.19
C ASP A 155 4.89 -7.07 -7.75
N ILE A 156 4.72 -6.83 -6.44
CA ILE A 156 3.80 -5.81 -5.90
C ILE A 156 4.20 -4.41 -6.38
N ALA A 157 5.48 -4.05 -6.26
CA ALA A 157 5.99 -2.75 -6.72
C ALA A 157 5.68 -2.50 -8.19
N TYR A 158 5.96 -3.49 -9.03
CA TYR A 158 5.70 -3.42 -10.45
C TYR A 158 4.21 -3.25 -10.78
N TRP A 159 3.34 -3.94 -10.05
CA TRP A 159 1.90 -3.79 -10.25
C TRP A 159 1.41 -2.39 -9.86
N VAL A 160 1.88 -1.83 -8.75
CA VAL A 160 1.45 -0.51 -8.29
C VAL A 160 1.87 0.57 -9.27
N THR A 161 3.15 0.65 -9.64
CA THR A 161 3.64 1.64 -10.62
C THR A 161 2.86 1.58 -11.93
N ARG A 162 2.56 0.37 -12.42
CA ARG A 162 1.76 0.19 -13.64
C ARG A 162 0.34 0.78 -13.52
N ASN A 163 -0.29 0.66 -12.35
CA ASN A 163 -1.65 1.16 -12.17
C ASN A 163 -1.69 2.68 -11.93
N GLU A 164 -0.62 3.25 -11.38
CA GLU A 164 -0.44 4.70 -11.32
C GLU A 164 -0.37 5.28 -12.75
N ASP A 165 0.48 4.73 -13.62
CA ASP A 165 0.61 5.16 -15.02
C ASP A 165 -0.69 5.01 -15.81
N THR A 166 -1.46 3.93 -15.57
CA THR A 166 -2.72 3.71 -16.29
C THR A 166 -3.79 4.72 -15.87
N ASN A 167 -3.76 5.20 -14.63
CA ASN A 167 -4.69 6.19 -14.13
C ASN A 167 -4.34 7.61 -14.64
N GLU A 168 -3.05 7.91 -14.82
CA GLU A 168 -2.61 9.21 -15.37
C GLU A 168 -2.86 9.38 -16.87
N ASN A 169 -2.88 8.30 -17.65
CA ASN A 169 -3.13 8.34 -19.10
C ASN A 169 -4.62 8.24 -19.48
N ALA A 170 -5.52 8.17 -18.49
CA ALA A 170 -6.96 8.09 -18.68
C ALA A 170 -7.69 9.43 -18.47
N GLU A 171 -6.95 10.51 -18.15
CA GLU A 171 -7.41 11.91 -18.16
C GLU A 171 -7.02 12.64 -19.46
#